data_AF-A0A521A216-F1
#
_entry.id   AF-A0A521A216-F1
#
_cell.length_a   1.000
_cell.length_b   1.000
_cell.length_c   1.000
_cell.angle_alpha   90.00
_cell.angle_beta   90.00
_cell.angle_gamma   90.00
#
_symmetry.space_group_name_H-M   'P 1'
#
loop_
_entity.id
_entity.type
_entity.pdbx_description
1 polymer ?
#
loop_
_entity_poly.entity_id
_entity_poly.type
_entity_poly.pdbx_seq_one_letter_code
_entity_poly.pdbx_strand_id
1 'polypeptide(L)'
;MIALQINNWNENRKNKIAEANYYCRILDDFELNEKLIDETSKLTTDKIKLCKELILDLNNTPNDRGEILNKFVLALRQDVFVPSTIAFEDITSSGQLKLLTDLELKNRLIQHSTFLNNILNLLQENRNEILKRMSDFKLVSDFGFQDIDYLNQELDKELLDLLPKNDWTNESNNPIFVKFQDNLVFFIALLIRQKQHLSNLKKEMQEPIGLLKEKKCK
;
A
#
# COMPACT_ATOMS: atom_id res chain seq x y z
N MET A 1 -1.41 25.63 -52.09
CA MET A 1 -1.29 25.85 -50.62
C MET A 1 -2.53 25.42 -49.81
N ILE A 2 -3.66 25.07 -50.44
CA ILE A 2 -4.87 24.59 -49.74
C ILE A 2 -4.68 23.18 -49.12
N ALA A 3 -3.95 22.27 -49.79
CA ALA A 3 -3.72 20.91 -49.29
C ALA A 3 -2.95 20.88 -47.95
N LEU A 4 -1.95 21.74 -47.76
CA LEU A 4 -1.22 21.87 -46.48
C LEU A 4 -2.11 22.42 -45.37
N GLN A 5 -3.01 23.37 -45.69
CA GLN A 5 -3.95 23.94 -44.72
C GLN A 5 -4.98 22.91 -44.25
N ILE A 6 -5.50 22.07 -45.16
CA ILE A 6 -6.42 20.98 -44.84
C ILE A 6 -5.72 19.91 -43.98
N ASN A 7 -4.47 19.56 -44.30
CA ASN A 7 -3.68 18.62 -43.50
C ASN A 7 -3.45 19.15 -42.07
N ASN A 8 -3.01 20.40 -41.92
CA ASN A 8 -2.80 21.03 -40.61
C ASN A 8 -4.10 21.09 -39.79
N TRP A 9 -5.23 21.40 -40.43
CA TRP A 9 -6.53 21.39 -39.76
C TRP A 9 -6.92 19.99 -39.26
N ASN A 10 -6.72 18.96 -40.09
CA ASN A 10 -7.02 17.59 -39.73
C ASN A 10 -6.12 17.08 -38.59
N GLU A 11 -4.83 17.41 -38.61
CA GLU A 11 -3.89 17.09 -37.53
C GLU A 11 -4.29 17.78 -36.21
N ASN A 12 -4.61 19.08 -36.26
CA ASN A 12 -5.06 19.81 -35.08
C ASN A 12 -6.37 19.23 -34.51
N ARG A 13 -7.30 18.80 -35.38
CA ARG A 13 -8.52 18.12 -34.95
C ARG A 13 -8.20 16.78 -34.25
N LYS A 14 -7.31 15.97 -34.83
CA LYS A 14 -6.90 14.69 -34.24
C LYS A 14 -6.21 14.89 -32.88
N ASN A 15 -5.33 15.89 -32.76
CA ASN A 15 -4.64 16.20 -31.51
C ASN A 15 -5.61 16.62 -30.41
N LYS A 16 -6.62 17.46 -30.73
CA LYS A 16 -7.66 17.84 -29.76
C LYS A 16 -8.50 16.66 -29.28
N ILE A 17 -8.84 15.74 -30.17
CA ILE A 17 -9.56 14.51 -29.81
C ILE A 17 -8.69 13.63 -28.89
N ALA A 18 -7.42 13.46 -29.24
CA ALA A 18 -6.48 12.66 -28.45
C ALA A 18 -6.27 13.28 -27.05
N GLU A 19 -6.07 14.60 -26.97
CA GLU A 19 -5.95 15.34 -25.71
C GLU A 19 -7.17 15.14 -24.81
N ALA A 20 -8.38 15.31 -25.36
CA ALA A 20 -9.63 15.09 -24.61
C ALA A 20 -9.73 13.64 -24.10
N ASN A 21 -9.42 12.66 -24.94
CA ASN A 21 -9.41 11.25 -24.54
C ASN A 21 -8.42 10.97 -23.41
N TYR A 22 -7.22 11.57 -23.45
CA TYR A 22 -6.24 11.45 -22.38
C TYR A 22 -6.73 12.06 -21.07
N TYR A 23 -7.36 13.24 -21.10
CA TYR A 23 -7.95 13.81 -19.89
C TYR A 23 -8.99 12.89 -19.26
N CYS A 24 -9.83 12.24 -20.06
CA CYS A 24 -10.83 11.32 -19.53
C CYS A 24 -10.23 10.06 -18.94
N ARG A 25 -9.27 9.44 -19.63
CA ARG A 25 -8.57 8.26 -19.10
C ARG A 25 -7.80 8.58 -17.81
N ILE A 26 -7.19 9.76 -17.72
CA ILE A 26 -6.51 10.21 -16.51
C ILE A 26 -7.51 10.44 -15.38
N LEU A 27 -8.70 11.01 -15.67
CA LEU A 27 -9.75 11.15 -14.68
C LEU A 27 -10.24 9.79 -14.16
N ASP A 28 -10.43 8.81 -15.05
CA ASP A 28 -10.79 7.45 -14.66
C ASP A 28 -9.74 6.83 -13.71
N ASP A 29 -8.45 7.04 -13.99
CA ASP A 29 -7.35 6.62 -13.10
C ASP A 29 -7.46 7.28 -11.71
N PHE A 30 -7.74 8.58 -11.64
CA PHE A 30 -7.96 9.29 -10.37
C PHE A 30 -9.15 8.74 -9.58
N GLU A 31 -10.30 8.50 -10.24
CA GLU A 31 -11.50 7.98 -9.59
C GLU A 31 -11.31 6.55 -9.07
N LEU A 32 -10.56 5.72 -9.81
CA LEU A 32 -10.15 4.41 -9.33
C LEU A 32 -9.22 4.53 -8.11
N ASN A 33 -8.25 5.43 -8.17
CA ASN A 33 -7.31 5.66 -7.08
C ASN A 33 -8.00 6.14 -5.79
N GLU A 34 -9.03 6.99 -5.88
CA GLU A 34 -9.81 7.38 -4.69
C GLU A 34 -10.46 6.17 -4.01
N LYS A 35 -11.01 5.23 -4.79
CA LYS A 35 -11.61 3.98 -4.26
C LYS A 35 -10.54 3.09 -3.62
N LEU A 36 -9.42 2.89 -4.28
CA LEU A 36 -8.30 2.09 -3.76
C LEU A 36 -7.75 2.67 -2.45
N ILE A 37 -7.66 4.00 -2.35
CA ILE A 37 -7.24 4.67 -1.12
C ILE A 37 -8.22 4.38 0.02
N ASP A 38 -9.52 4.44 -0.23
CA ASP A 38 -10.55 4.20 0.79
C ASP A 38 -10.54 2.73 1.26
N GLU A 39 -10.45 1.78 0.32
CA GLU A 39 -10.34 0.35 0.61
C GLU A 39 -9.07 0.05 1.43
N THR A 40 -7.92 0.56 0.99
CA THR A 40 -6.64 0.37 1.70
C THR A 40 -6.69 1.00 3.09
N SER A 41 -7.31 2.17 3.24
CA SER A 41 -7.44 2.85 4.54
C SER A 41 -8.32 2.07 5.51
N LYS A 42 -9.38 1.42 5.01
CA LYS A 42 -10.23 0.52 5.79
C LYS A 42 -9.45 -0.71 6.25
N LEU A 43 -8.79 -1.42 5.33
CA LEU A 43 -7.96 -2.59 5.65
C LEU A 43 -6.86 -2.24 6.67
N THR A 44 -6.23 -1.08 6.53
CA THR A 44 -5.21 -0.61 7.48
C THR A 44 -5.81 -0.36 8.87
N THR A 45 -7.05 0.12 8.94
CA THR A 45 -7.77 0.31 10.21
C THR A 45 -8.07 -1.02 10.90
N ASP A 46 -8.52 -2.02 10.12
CA ASP A 46 -8.78 -3.37 10.64
C ASP A 46 -7.50 -4.03 11.16
N LYS A 47 -6.36 -3.83 10.47
CA LYS A 47 -5.04 -4.29 10.96
C LYS A 47 -4.61 -3.62 12.26
N ILE A 48 -4.81 -2.30 12.40
CA ILE A 48 -4.54 -1.60 13.66
C ILE A 48 -5.37 -2.20 14.80
N LYS A 49 -6.65 -2.52 14.54
CA LYS A 49 -7.51 -3.17 15.52
C LYS A 49 -6.97 -4.56 15.91
N LEU A 50 -6.60 -5.37 14.92
CA LEU A 50 -6.05 -6.71 15.14
C LEU A 50 -4.74 -6.68 15.95
N CYS A 51 -3.84 -5.75 15.66
CA CYS A 51 -2.59 -5.59 16.43
C CYS A 51 -2.86 -5.16 17.88
N LYS A 52 -3.87 -4.32 18.13
CA LYS A 52 -4.26 -3.93 19.49
C LYS A 52 -4.82 -5.13 20.27
N GLU A 53 -5.68 -5.92 19.64
CA GLU A 53 -6.19 -7.16 20.22
C GLU A 53 -5.03 -8.14 20.52
N LEU A 54 -4.10 -8.30 19.58
CA LEU A 54 -2.93 -9.15 19.75
C LEU A 54 -2.05 -8.74 20.95
N ILE A 55 -1.87 -7.44 21.18
CA ILE A 55 -1.17 -6.95 22.38
C ILE A 55 -1.94 -7.32 23.65
N LEU A 56 -3.26 -7.19 23.65
CA LEU A 56 -4.08 -7.57 24.81
C LEU A 56 -4.01 -9.08 25.09
N ASP A 57 -4.17 -9.90 24.05
CA ASP A 57 -4.13 -11.36 24.15
C ASP A 57 -2.75 -11.85 24.62
N LEU A 58 -1.67 -11.26 24.09
CA LEU A 58 -0.30 -11.55 24.52
C LEU A 58 -0.09 -11.29 26.02
N ASN A 59 -0.77 -10.30 26.60
CA ASN A 59 -0.64 -9.95 28.02
C ASN A 59 -1.67 -10.66 28.92
N ASN A 60 -2.60 -11.42 28.34
CA ASN A 60 -3.58 -12.19 29.08
C ASN A 60 -3.07 -13.63 29.31
N THR A 61 -2.23 -13.82 30.33
CA THR A 61 -1.62 -15.12 30.62
C THR A 61 -2.48 -15.96 31.59
N PRO A 62 -2.56 -17.30 31.42
CA PRO A 62 -1.93 -18.06 30.34
C PRO A 62 -2.65 -17.86 28.99
N ASN A 63 -1.87 -17.80 27.90
CA ASN A 63 -2.36 -17.78 26.52
C ASN A 63 -1.79 -18.96 25.72
N ASP A 64 -2.37 -19.20 24.54
CA ASP A 64 -1.87 -20.17 23.57
C ASP A 64 -0.95 -19.49 22.54
N ARG A 65 0.31 -19.94 22.44
CA ARG A 65 1.28 -19.35 21.51
C ARG A 65 0.84 -19.50 20.05
N GLY A 66 0.22 -20.62 19.68
CA GLY A 66 -0.30 -20.84 18.34
C GLY A 66 -1.38 -19.80 17.97
N GLU A 67 -2.35 -19.56 18.84
CA GLU A 67 -3.37 -18.53 18.64
C GLU A 67 -2.77 -17.13 18.45
N ILE A 68 -1.79 -16.75 19.29
CA ILE A 68 -1.05 -15.48 19.18
C ILE A 68 -0.36 -15.37 17.82
N LEU A 69 0.35 -16.42 17.39
CA LEU A 69 1.12 -16.42 16.15
C LEU A 69 0.23 -16.46 14.90
N ASN A 70 -0.90 -17.17 14.94
CA ASN A 70 -1.88 -17.15 13.86
C ASN A 70 -2.50 -15.75 13.70
N LYS A 71 -2.90 -15.11 14.81
CA LYS A 71 -3.39 -13.71 14.77
C LYS A 71 -2.31 -12.76 14.27
N PHE A 72 -1.05 -12.96 14.65
CA PHE A 72 0.09 -12.18 14.17
C PHE A 72 0.29 -12.30 12.65
N VAL A 73 0.28 -13.51 12.09
CA VAL A 73 0.45 -13.70 10.64
C VAL A 73 -0.67 -13.02 9.87
N LEU A 74 -1.91 -13.08 10.35
CA LEU A 74 -3.04 -12.38 9.74
C LEU A 74 -2.82 -10.85 9.74
N ALA A 75 -2.30 -10.30 10.84
CA ALA A 75 -1.97 -8.87 10.92
C ALA A 75 -0.81 -8.47 9.99
N LEU A 76 0.19 -9.34 9.86
CA LEU A 76 1.40 -9.08 9.09
C LEU A 76 1.18 -9.17 7.57
N ARG A 77 0.22 -9.98 7.09
CA ARG A 77 -0.08 -10.06 5.65
C ARG A 77 -0.42 -8.68 5.09
N GLN A 78 0.31 -8.23 4.06
CA GLN A 78 0.17 -6.90 3.49
C GLN A 78 -0.30 -6.93 2.04
N ASP A 79 -1.54 -6.51 1.80
CA ASP A 79 -1.95 -6.02 0.49
C ASP A 79 -1.26 -4.68 0.23
N VAL A 80 -0.68 -4.56 -0.96
CA VAL A 80 0.09 -3.39 -1.37
C VAL A 80 -0.86 -2.40 -2.03
N PHE A 81 -0.78 -1.13 -1.65
CA PHE A 81 -1.45 -0.07 -2.40
C PHE A 81 -0.76 0.10 -3.76
N VAL A 82 -1.48 -0.21 -4.84
CA VAL A 82 -1.01 -0.08 -6.21
C VAL A 82 -1.96 0.87 -6.96
N PRO A 83 -1.58 2.14 -7.17
CA PRO A 83 -2.42 3.09 -7.88
C PRO A 83 -2.44 2.81 -9.38
N SER A 84 -3.52 3.18 -10.06
CA SER A 84 -3.57 3.30 -11.52
C SER A 84 -2.88 4.58 -11.97
N THR A 85 -1.89 4.42 -12.83
CA THR A 85 -1.12 5.50 -13.47
C THR A 85 -1.08 5.33 -14.99
N ILE A 86 -1.87 4.39 -15.52
CA ILE A 86 -1.77 3.87 -16.89
C ILE A 86 -1.86 4.99 -17.93
N ALA A 87 -2.83 5.89 -17.80
CA ALA A 87 -3.05 6.94 -18.80
C ALA A 87 -1.94 7.99 -18.80
N PHE A 88 -1.44 8.36 -17.61
CA PHE A 88 -0.36 9.34 -17.47
C PHE A 88 0.99 8.74 -17.88
N GLU A 89 1.23 7.46 -17.60
CA GLU A 89 2.41 6.73 -18.07
C GLU A 89 2.40 6.54 -19.59
N ASP A 90 1.25 6.21 -20.18
CA ASP A 90 1.10 6.08 -21.64
C ASP A 90 1.46 7.38 -22.36
N ILE A 91 0.90 8.53 -21.95
CA ILE A 91 1.17 9.81 -22.61
C ILE A 91 2.62 10.31 -22.41
N THR A 92 3.25 9.98 -21.28
CA THR A 92 4.63 10.37 -20.99
C THR A 92 5.64 9.46 -21.69
N SER A 93 5.48 8.14 -21.61
CA SER A 93 6.36 7.15 -22.23
C SER A 93 6.32 7.18 -23.76
N SER A 94 5.18 7.52 -24.36
CA SER A 94 5.04 7.69 -25.82
C SER A 94 5.56 9.04 -26.34
N GLY A 95 6.07 9.92 -25.47
CA GLY A 95 6.54 11.26 -25.85
C GLY A 95 5.41 12.21 -26.28
N GLN A 96 4.17 11.89 -25.93
CA GLN A 96 2.96 12.62 -26.32
C GLN A 96 2.52 13.68 -25.30
N LEU A 97 3.30 13.94 -24.25
CA LEU A 97 3.01 14.96 -23.24
C LEU A 97 2.84 16.39 -23.83
N LYS A 98 3.33 16.62 -25.06
CA LYS A 98 3.09 17.85 -25.83
C LYS A 98 1.64 18.02 -26.32
N LEU A 99 0.85 16.95 -26.33
CA LEU A 99 -0.58 16.99 -26.67
C LEU A 99 -1.41 17.71 -25.62
N LEU A 100 -0.95 17.76 -24.36
CA LEU A 100 -1.62 18.51 -23.30
C LEU A 100 -1.31 19.99 -23.47
N THR A 101 -2.27 20.72 -24.02
CA THR A 101 -2.18 22.15 -24.34
C THR A 101 -2.58 23.04 -23.17
N ASP A 102 -3.42 22.55 -22.25
CA ASP A 102 -3.65 23.20 -20.96
C ASP A 102 -2.40 23.08 -20.09
N LEU A 103 -1.65 24.17 -19.99
CA LEU A 103 -0.38 24.23 -19.25
C LEU A 103 -0.58 24.12 -17.74
N GLU A 104 -1.67 24.64 -17.20
CA GLU A 104 -1.97 24.58 -15.77
C GLU A 104 -2.23 23.12 -15.37
N LEU A 105 -3.18 22.48 -16.06
CA LEU A 105 -3.50 21.08 -15.81
C LEU A 105 -2.30 20.16 -16.08
N LYS A 106 -1.57 20.38 -17.17
CA LYS A 106 -0.35 19.62 -17.48
C LYS A 106 0.67 19.68 -16.33
N ASN A 107 0.98 20.89 -15.85
CA ASN A 107 1.93 21.05 -14.75
C ASN A 107 1.42 20.40 -13.47
N ARG A 108 0.11 20.50 -13.21
CA ARG A 108 -0.50 19.89 -12.03
C ARG A 108 -0.42 18.36 -12.06
N LEU A 109 -0.64 17.74 -13.22
CA LEU A 109 -0.51 16.29 -13.41
C LEU A 109 0.95 15.81 -13.22
N ILE A 110 1.93 16.58 -13.70
CA ILE A 110 3.36 16.28 -13.48
C ILE A 110 3.72 16.36 -11.98
N GLN A 111 3.22 17.38 -11.29
CA GLN A 111 3.41 17.52 -9.84
C GLN A 111 2.76 16.37 -9.07
N HIS A 112 1.54 15.97 -9.46
CA HIS A 112 0.85 14.82 -8.88
C HIS A 112 1.65 13.54 -9.05
N SER A 113 2.17 13.26 -10.25
CA SER A 113 3.00 12.08 -10.50
C SER A 113 4.25 12.05 -9.61
N THR A 114 4.92 13.19 -9.43
CA THR A 114 6.06 13.30 -8.51
C THR A 114 5.65 13.04 -7.06
N PHE A 115 4.54 13.63 -6.62
CA PHE A 115 4.01 13.44 -5.27
C PHE A 115 3.65 11.98 -5.00
N LEU A 116 2.94 11.34 -5.94
CA LEU A 116 2.55 9.94 -5.86
C LEU A 116 3.77 9.03 -5.71
N ASN A 117 4.79 9.20 -6.54
CA ASN A 117 6.03 8.42 -6.47
C ASN A 117 6.72 8.55 -5.10
N ASN A 118 6.74 9.75 -4.52
CA ASN A 118 7.29 9.96 -3.18
C ASN A 118 6.48 9.21 -2.11
N ILE A 119 5.15 9.23 -2.19
CA ILE A 119 4.29 8.48 -1.26
C ILE A 119 4.53 6.97 -1.40
N LEU A 120 4.61 6.45 -2.62
CA LEU A 120 4.87 5.03 -2.86
C LEU A 120 6.21 4.59 -2.27
N ASN A 121 7.26 5.40 -2.44
CA ASN A 121 8.57 5.13 -1.83
C ASN A 121 8.49 5.09 -0.31
N LEU A 122 7.82 6.07 0.32
CA LEU A 122 7.65 6.10 1.78
C LEU A 122 6.84 4.91 2.31
N LEU A 123 5.83 4.45 1.57
CA LEU A 123 5.07 3.24 1.91
C LEU A 123 5.92 1.98 1.79
N GLN A 124 6.77 1.89 0.75
CA GLN A 124 7.69 0.78 0.58
C GLN A 124 8.75 0.74 1.69
N GLU A 125 9.34 1.88 2.06
CA GLU A 125 10.29 1.97 3.17
C GLU A 125 9.66 1.52 4.50
N ASN A 126 8.44 1.97 4.80
CA ASN A 126 7.70 1.52 5.98
C ASN A 126 7.55 -0.01 5.99
N ARG A 127 7.13 -0.60 4.87
CA ARG A 127 6.99 -2.05 4.74
C ARG A 127 8.32 -2.78 4.96
N ASN A 128 9.41 -2.27 4.38
CA ASN A 128 10.72 -2.89 4.52
C ASN A 128 11.18 -2.90 5.98
N GLU A 129 10.96 -1.80 6.71
CA GLU A 129 11.29 -1.74 8.14
C GLU A 129 10.40 -2.64 9.00
N ILE A 130 9.11 -2.78 8.67
CA ILE A 130 8.23 -3.77 9.32
C ILE A 130 8.77 -5.17 9.13
N LEU A 131 9.03 -5.57 7.87
CA LEU A 131 9.51 -6.93 7.56
C LEU A 131 10.83 -7.22 8.26
N LYS A 132 11.78 -6.29 8.19
CA LYS A 132 13.08 -6.40 8.85
C LYS A 132 12.94 -6.64 10.35
N ARG A 133 12.14 -5.84 11.05
CA ARG A 133 11.95 -5.98 12.50
C ARG A 133 11.21 -7.26 12.88
N MET A 134 10.21 -7.63 12.09
CA MET A 134 9.38 -8.81 12.35
C MET A 134 10.09 -10.13 12.02
N SER A 135 11.10 -10.11 11.15
CA SER A 135 11.93 -11.28 10.86
C SER A 135 13.19 -11.38 11.73
N ASP A 136 13.53 -10.34 12.49
CA ASP A 136 14.76 -10.26 13.29
C ASP A 136 14.64 -11.06 14.61
N PHE A 137 14.42 -12.36 14.53
CA PHE A 137 14.51 -13.27 15.66
C PHE A 137 15.69 -14.22 15.47
N LYS A 138 16.43 -14.52 16.55
CA LYS A 138 17.66 -15.32 16.47
C LYS A 138 17.41 -16.70 15.87
N LEU A 139 16.32 -17.36 16.28
CA LEU A 139 15.87 -18.65 15.78
C LEU A 139 14.35 -18.60 15.60
N VAL A 140 13.87 -18.90 14.39
CA VAL A 140 12.43 -18.94 14.09
C VAL A 140 11.69 -20.03 14.86
N SER A 141 12.39 -21.13 15.17
CA SER A 141 11.88 -22.22 16.00
C SER A 141 11.75 -21.85 17.47
N ASP A 142 12.59 -20.93 17.97
CA ASP A 142 12.44 -20.40 19.33
C ASP A 142 11.28 -19.41 19.40
N PHE A 143 11.08 -18.62 18.34
CA PHE A 143 9.91 -17.74 18.22
C PHE A 143 8.59 -18.53 18.10
N GLY A 144 8.63 -19.75 17.56
CA GLY A 144 7.48 -20.65 17.54
C GLY A 144 6.78 -20.77 16.19
N PHE A 145 7.45 -20.52 15.07
CA PHE A 145 6.84 -20.64 13.73
C PHE A 145 6.12 -21.98 13.50
N GLN A 146 6.62 -23.06 14.11
CA GLN A 146 6.03 -24.41 14.06
C GLN A 146 4.63 -24.52 14.68
N ASP A 147 4.21 -23.54 15.47
CA ASP A 147 2.88 -23.49 16.08
C ASP A 147 1.87 -22.71 15.24
N ILE A 148 2.31 -22.12 14.12
CA ILE A 148 1.40 -21.48 13.17
C ILE A 148 0.64 -22.56 12.40
N ASP A 149 -0.68 -22.44 12.27
CA ASP A 149 -1.56 -23.52 11.79
C ASP A 149 -1.09 -24.15 10.47
N TYR A 150 -0.76 -23.30 9.49
CA TYR A 150 -0.35 -23.80 8.16
C TYR A 150 0.99 -24.52 8.17
N LEU A 151 1.89 -24.21 9.12
CA LEU A 151 3.18 -24.90 9.23
C LEU A 151 3.04 -26.13 10.12
N ASN A 152 2.26 -26.03 11.21
CA ASN A 152 1.96 -27.13 12.11
C ASN A 152 1.33 -28.32 11.37
N GLN A 153 0.43 -28.06 10.42
CA GLN A 153 -0.22 -29.09 9.60
C GLN A 153 0.75 -29.85 8.68
N GLU A 154 1.87 -29.24 8.30
CA GLU A 154 2.87 -29.83 7.40
C GLU A 154 4.01 -30.53 8.16
N LEU A 155 4.17 -30.24 9.45
CA LEU A 155 5.17 -30.86 10.31
C LEU A 155 4.54 -32.05 11.03
N ASP A 156 5.01 -33.26 10.73
CA ASP A 156 4.59 -34.46 11.44
C ASP A 156 5.11 -34.45 12.90
N LYS A 157 4.49 -35.31 13.72
CA LYS A 157 4.76 -35.36 15.15
C LYS A 157 6.25 -35.59 15.46
N GLU A 158 6.92 -36.41 14.67
CA GLU A 158 8.35 -36.70 14.84
C GLU A 158 9.19 -35.43 14.67
N LEU A 159 8.91 -34.59 13.67
CA LEU A 159 9.60 -33.32 13.48
C LEU A 159 9.26 -32.32 14.59
N LEU A 160 7.98 -32.21 14.98
CA LEU A 160 7.56 -31.30 16.06
C LEU A 160 8.23 -31.65 17.40
N ASP A 161 8.44 -32.93 17.69
CA ASP A 161 9.11 -33.38 18.93
C ASP A 161 10.60 -33.03 18.99
N LEU A 162 11.24 -32.72 17.85
CA LEU A 162 12.64 -32.26 17.78
C LEU A 162 12.81 -30.74 18.02
N LEU A 163 11.71 -29.98 18.00
CA LEU A 163 11.74 -28.51 18.07
C LEU A 163 11.66 -27.98 19.51
N PRO A 164 12.08 -26.72 19.76
CA PRO A 164 11.97 -26.09 21.07
C PRO A 164 10.53 -26.02 21.57
N LYS A 165 10.30 -26.52 22.80
CA LYS A 165 9.01 -26.48 23.51
C LYS A 165 8.92 -25.30 24.49
N ASN A 166 9.61 -24.20 24.18
CA ASN A 166 9.56 -23.00 25.02
C ASN A 166 8.18 -22.33 24.95
N ASP A 167 7.81 -21.55 25.96
CA ASP A 167 6.50 -20.90 26.08
C ASP A 167 6.65 -19.40 26.39
N TRP A 168 7.43 -18.71 25.55
CA TRP A 168 7.81 -17.31 25.81
C TRP A 168 6.62 -16.35 25.90
N THR A 169 5.45 -16.70 25.34
CA THR A 169 4.23 -15.87 25.42
C THR A 169 3.62 -15.82 26.82
N ASN A 170 4.00 -16.76 27.68
CA ASN A 170 3.57 -16.85 29.09
C ASN A 170 4.65 -16.36 30.08
N GLU A 171 5.76 -15.84 29.57
CA GLU A 171 6.89 -15.32 30.36
C GLU A 171 7.16 -13.84 30.02
N SER A 172 6.53 -12.90 30.74
CA SER A 172 6.61 -11.46 30.40
C SER A 172 8.03 -10.87 30.40
N ASN A 173 8.97 -11.49 31.12
CA ASN A 173 10.38 -11.08 31.17
C ASN A 173 11.25 -11.77 30.10
N ASN A 174 10.67 -12.67 29.30
CA ASN A 174 11.38 -13.36 28.23
C ASN A 174 11.79 -12.35 27.14
N PRO A 175 13.06 -12.38 26.65
CA PRO A 175 13.50 -11.44 25.62
C PRO A 175 12.67 -11.49 24.33
N ILE A 176 12.12 -12.65 23.97
CA ILE A 176 11.25 -12.79 22.79
C ILE A 176 9.92 -12.07 23.03
N PHE A 177 9.31 -12.24 24.21
CA PHE A 177 8.09 -11.53 24.60
C PHE A 177 8.25 -10.02 24.47
N VAL A 178 9.29 -9.47 25.12
CA VAL A 178 9.54 -8.02 25.16
C VAL A 178 9.78 -7.49 23.74
N LYS A 179 10.60 -8.18 22.95
CA LYS A 179 10.87 -7.78 21.56
C LYS A 179 9.63 -7.84 20.68
N PHE A 180 8.82 -8.90 20.81
CA PHE A 180 7.60 -9.06 20.03
C PHE A 180 6.58 -7.97 20.36
N GLN A 181 6.37 -7.68 21.65
CA GLN A 181 5.48 -6.60 22.09
C GLN A 181 5.95 -5.23 21.57
N ASP A 182 7.24 -4.92 21.67
CA ASP A 182 7.83 -3.68 21.13
C ASP A 182 7.60 -3.57 19.61
N ASN A 183 7.82 -4.66 18.88
CA ASN A 183 7.58 -4.73 17.45
C ASN A 183 6.10 -4.50 17.07
N LEU A 184 5.15 -4.99 17.87
CA LEU A 184 3.71 -4.73 17.65
C LEU A 184 3.35 -3.25 17.82
N VAL A 185 3.93 -2.57 18.82
CA VAL A 185 3.74 -1.13 19.03
C VAL A 185 4.31 -0.34 17.84
N PHE A 186 5.52 -0.69 17.41
CA PHE A 186 6.14 -0.08 16.22
C PHE A 186 5.28 -0.31 14.96
N PHE A 187 4.76 -1.52 14.78
CA PHE A 187 3.92 -1.84 13.63
C PHE A 187 2.64 -1.00 13.59
N ILE A 188 1.96 -0.83 14.73
CA ILE A 188 0.80 0.06 14.84
C ILE A 188 1.17 1.49 14.43
N ALA A 189 2.32 2.01 14.87
CA ALA A 189 2.77 3.35 14.51
C ALA A 189 2.95 3.52 12.99
N LEU A 190 3.54 2.51 12.32
CA LEU A 190 3.70 2.55 10.86
C LEU A 190 2.38 2.40 10.09
N LEU A 191 1.43 1.61 10.59
CA LEU A 191 0.08 1.54 10.01
C LEU A 191 -0.65 2.89 10.13
N ILE A 192 -0.49 3.61 11.26
CA ILE A 192 -1.02 4.97 11.43
C ILE A 192 -0.37 5.93 10.41
N ARG A 193 0.95 5.86 10.24
CA ARG A 193 1.69 6.66 9.25
C ARG A 193 1.21 6.36 7.82
N GLN A 194 0.97 5.10 7.48
CA GLN A 194 0.39 4.71 6.19
C GLN A 194 -0.96 5.40 5.94
N LYS A 195 -1.86 5.42 6.93
CA LYS A 195 -3.14 6.15 6.80
C LYS A 195 -2.94 7.64 6.56
N GLN A 196 -1.96 8.27 7.21
CA GLN A 196 -1.65 9.69 6.99
C GLN A 196 -1.20 9.94 5.55
N HIS A 197 -0.31 9.09 5.02
CA HIS A 197 0.15 9.17 3.63
C HIS A 197 -1.00 9.03 2.63
N LEU A 198 -1.88 8.04 2.83
CA LEU A 198 -3.06 7.83 2.00
C LEU A 198 -4.04 9.01 2.06
N SER A 199 -4.27 9.56 3.25
CA SER A 199 -5.11 10.75 3.43
C SER A 199 -4.52 11.98 2.74
N ASN A 200 -3.20 12.16 2.79
CA ASN A 200 -2.52 13.25 2.11
C ASN A 200 -2.62 13.12 0.59
N LEU A 201 -2.45 11.91 0.07
CA LEU A 201 -2.64 11.61 -1.35
C LEU A 201 -4.07 11.92 -1.80
N LYS A 202 -5.08 11.47 -1.07
CA LYS A 202 -6.49 11.77 -1.40
C LYS A 202 -6.78 13.27 -1.44
N LYS A 203 -6.19 14.04 -0.53
CA LYS A 203 -6.31 15.50 -0.51
C LYS A 203 -5.61 16.15 -1.70
N GLU A 204 -4.41 15.69 -2.03
CA GLU A 204 -3.60 16.23 -3.12
C GLU A 204 -4.24 15.99 -4.51
N MET A 205 -4.98 14.89 -4.66
CA MET A 205 -5.73 14.55 -5.88
C MET A 205 -6.92 15.49 -6.19
N GLN A 206 -7.44 16.24 -5.22
CA GLN A 206 -8.69 16.99 -5.40
C GLN A 206 -8.60 18.09 -6.47
N GLU A 207 -7.48 18.81 -6.51
CA GLU A 207 -7.24 19.87 -7.49
C GLU A 207 -7.14 19.35 -8.93
N PRO A 208 -6.27 18.38 -9.28
CA PRO A 208 -6.21 17.85 -10.64
C PRO A 208 -7.54 17.21 -11.06
N ILE A 209 -8.28 16.54 -10.15
CA ILE A 209 -9.63 16.02 -10.43
C ILE A 209 -10.58 17.16 -10.82
N GLY A 210 -10.57 18.28 -10.10
CA GLY A 210 -11.38 19.46 -10.41
C GLY A 210 -11.11 19.98 -11.82
N LEU A 211 -9.84 20.20 -12.14
CA LEU A 211 -9.40 20.66 -13.47
C LEU A 211 -9.77 19.69 -14.60
N LEU A 212 -9.71 18.38 -14.35
CA LEU A 212 -10.09 17.34 -15.30
C LEU A 212 -11.60 17.32 -15.54
N LYS A 213 -12.42 17.51 -14.50
CA LYS A 213 -13.89 17.55 -14.61
C LYS A 213 -14.37 18.71 -15.49
N GLU A 214 -13.64 19.82 -15.53
CA GLU A 214 -13.93 20.95 -16.42
C GLU A 214 -13.76 20.61 -17.91
N LYS A 215 -12.99 19.55 -18.24
CA LYS A 215 -12.78 19.10 -19.62
C LYS A 215 -13.99 18.37 -20.21
N LYS A 216 -15.05 18.16 -19.43
CA LYS A 216 -16.34 17.59 -19.85
C LYS A 216 -16.19 16.26 -20.58
N CYS A 217 -15.61 15.28 -19.89
CA CYS A 217 -15.59 13.90 -20.33
C CYS A 217 -17.01 13.38 -20.56
N LYS A 218 -17.32 13.05 -21.81
CA LYS A 218 -18.57 12.45 -22.28
C LYS A 218 -18.28 11.48 -23.41
#